data_AF-A0A3N7E0X6-F1
#
_entry.id   AF-A0A3N7E0X6-F1
#
_cell.length_a   1.000
_cell.length_b   1.000
_cell.length_c   1.000
_cell.angle_alpha   90.00
_cell.angle_beta   90.00
_cell.angle_gamma   90.00
#
_symmetry.space_group_name_H-M   'P 1'
#
loop_
_entity.id
_entity.type
_entity.pdbx_description
1 polymer ?
#
loop_
_entity_poly.entity_id
_entity_poly.type
_entity_poly.pdbx_seq_one_letter_code
_entity_poly.pdbx_strand_id
1 'polypeptide(L)'
;ALGVQGRIKSPTYAVVEPHEAPNLSIWHFDFYRFDDPREWEDAGFRDIFANPGLKVAEWPEKAAALTPPADLAIHIEAMDDTERKVTLHAHTAAGRALLQGL
;
A
#
# COMPACT_ATOMS: atom_id res chain seq x y z
N ALA A 1 -11.17 -6.80 -10.41
CA ALA A 1 -11.52 -5.76 -9.41
C ALA A 1 -11.88 -6.45 -8.10
N LEU A 2 -11.46 -5.90 -6.94
CA LEU A 2 -11.62 -6.55 -5.62
C LEU A 2 -13.03 -6.44 -5.00
N GLY A 3 -13.94 -5.66 -5.60
CA GLY A 3 -15.34 -5.57 -5.15
C GLY A 3 -15.65 -4.48 -4.13
N VAL A 4 -14.68 -3.59 -3.82
CA VAL A 4 -14.91 -2.39 -3.00
C VAL A 4 -15.96 -1.50 -3.67
N GLN A 5 -16.96 -1.06 -2.89
CA GLN A 5 -18.03 -0.18 -3.36
C GLN A 5 -17.69 1.29 -3.04
N GLY A 6 -18.10 2.20 -3.92
CA GLY A 6 -17.88 3.64 -3.73
C GLY A 6 -16.55 4.14 -4.31
N ARG A 7 -16.21 5.38 -3.98
CA ARG A 7 -15.06 6.09 -4.55
C ARG A 7 -13.82 5.87 -3.68
N ILE A 8 -12.75 5.34 -4.28
CA ILE A 8 -11.42 5.33 -3.68
C ILE A 8 -10.82 6.73 -3.78
N LYS A 9 -10.38 7.28 -2.64
CA LYS A 9 -9.73 8.58 -2.56
C LYS A 9 -8.35 8.38 -1.92
N SER A 10 -7.37 9.17 -2.35
CA SER A 10 -6.05 9.14 -1.71
C SER A 10 -6.16 9.68 -0.26
N PRO A 11 -5.60 8.97 0.73
CA PRO A 11 -5.63 9.35 2.14
C PRO A 11 -4.56 10.38 2.52
N THR A 12 -4.13 11.27 1.62
CA THR A 12 -2.99 12.19 1.85
C THR A 12 -3.03 12.97 3.18
N TYR A 13 -4.21 13.27 3.75
CA TYR A 13 -4.35 13.92 5.07
C TYR A 13 -4.62 12.96 6.22
N ALA A 14 -5.26 11.83 5.96
CA ALA A 14 -5.59 10.83 6.98
C ALA A 14 -4.45 9.82 7.20
N VAL A 15 -3.47 9.79 6.28
CA VAL A 15 -2.37 8.81 6.15
C VAL A 15 -2.86 7.40 5.86
N VAL A 16 -4.00 6.97 6.40
CA VAL A 16 -4.64 5.69 6.12
C VAL A 16 -6.14 5.86 5.84
N GLU A 17 -6.67 5.11 4.88
CA GLU A 17 -8.10 4.93 4.64
C GLU A 17 -8.42 3.42 4.61
N PRO A 18 -9.35 2.92 5.44
CA PRO A 18 -9.80 1.55 5.37
C PRO A 18 -10.82 1.36 4.24
N HIS A 19 -10.73 0.21 3.56
CA HIS A 19 -11.68 -0.24 2.57
C HIS A 19 -12.09 -1.68 2.83
N GLU A 20 -13.36 -1.98 2.56
CA GLU A 20 -13.90 -3.33 2.70
C GLU A 20 -14.22 -3.92 1.33
N ALA A 21 -13.72 -5.13 1.11
CA ALA A 21 -14.08 -6.02 0.02
C ALA A 21 -14.63 -7.32 0.60
N PRO A 22 -15.38 -8.13 -0.18
CA PRO A 22 -15.86 -9.42 0.28
C PRO A 22 -14.72 -10.30 0.81
N ASN A 23 -14.76 -10.59 2.11
CA ASN A 23 -13.76 -11.38 2.85
C ASN A 23 -12.33 -10.81 2.82
N LEU A 24 -12.15 -9.52 2.55
CA LEU A 24 -10.84 -8.89 2.50
C LEU A 24 -10.89 -7.47 3.06
N SER A 25 -10.24 -7.27 4.21
CA SER A 25 -9.92 -5.94 4.72
C SER A 25 -8.74 -5.37 3.93
N ILE A 26 -8.87 -4.11 3.50
CA ILE A 26 -7.87 -3.39 2.74
C ILE A 26 -7.55 -2.10 3.51
N TRP A 27 -6.26 -1.79 3.62
CA TRP A 27 -5.78 -0.52 4.16
C TRP A 27 -4.95 0.18 3.11
N HIS A 28 -5.42 1.35 2.69
CA HIS A 28 -4.71 2.23 1.79
C HIS A 28 -3.95 3.25 2.62
N PHE A 29 -2.62 3.23 2.51
CA PHE A 29 -1.72 4.18 3.14
C PHE A 29 -1.16 5.16 2.10
N ASP A 30 -1.04 6.42 2.49
CA ASP A 30 -0.29 7.45 1.78
C ASP A 30 0.70 8.08 2.76
N PHE A 31 1.97 7.70 2.64
CA PHE A 31 3.03 8.19 3.52
C PHE A 31 3.65 9.49 3.01
N TYR A 32 3.12 10.15 1.97
CA TYR A 32 3.70 11.38 1.41
C TYR A 32 3.98 12.45 2.46
N ARG A 33 3.18 12.53 3.53
CA ARG A 33 3.34 13.50 4.64
C ARG A 33 3.80 12.87 5.96
N PHE A 34 4.20 11.61 5.92
CA PHE A 34 4.67 10.90 7.10
C PHE A 34 6.15 11.23 7.33
N ASP A 35 6.42 12.21 8.20
CA ASP A 35 7.76 12.73 8.45
C ASP A 35 8.25 12.43 9.89
N ASP A 36 7.37 12.03 10.79
CA ASP A 36 7.70 11.71 12.18
C ASP A 36 7.35 10.24 12.53
N PRO A 37 8.36 9.39 12.82
CA PRO A 37 8.12 8.01 13.23
C PRO A 37 7.21 7.84 14.45
N ARG A 38 7.05 8.85 15.30
CA ARG A 38 6.14 8.80 16.47
C ARG A 38 4.67 8.67 16.05
N GLU A 39 4.30 9.25 14.91
CA GLU A 39 2.94 9.16 14.36
C GLU A 39 2.54 7.70 14.06
N TRP A 40 3.51 6.81 13.84
CA TRP A 40 3.25 5.38 13.62
C TRP A 40 2.57 4.71 14.81
N GLU A 41 3.10 4.96 16.00
CA GLU A 41 2.59 4.38 17.24
C GLU A 41 1.29 5.08 17.64
N ASP A 42 1.24 6.42 17.55
CA ASP A 42 0.05 7.21 17.87
C ASP A 42 -1.16 6.85 16.98
N ALA A 43 -0.91 6.51 15.71
CA ALA A 43 -1.95 6.09 14.77
C ALA A 43 -2.28 4.59 14.84
N GLY A 44 -1.58 3.81 15.67
CA GLY A 44 -1.81 2.37 15.83
C GLY A 44 -1.49 1.53 14.58
N PHE A 45 -0.62 2.02 13.70
CA PHE A 45 -0.29 1.33 12.44
C PHE A 45 0.38 -0.02 12.67
N ARG A 46 1.11 -0.16 13.77
CA ARG A 46 1.69 -1.42 14.20
C ARG A 46 0.66 -2.56 14.24
N ASP A 47 -0.50 -2.30 14.83
CA ASP A 47 -1.56 -3.31 14.94
C ASP A 47 -2.21 -3.60 13.58
N ILE A 48 -2.36 -2.58 12.74
CA ILE A 48 -2.89 -2.75 11.38
C ILE A 48 -1.98 -3.65 10.53
N PHE A 49 -0.67 -3.42 10.57
CA PHE A 49 0.31 -4.21 9.82
C PHE A 49 0.46 -5.63 10.38
N ALA A 50 0.22 -5.84 11.67
CA ALA A 50 0.24 -7.16 12.29
C ALA A 50 -1.01 -8.02 11.96
N ASN A 51 -2.13 -7.39 11.61
CA ASN A 51 -3.37 -8.11 11.29
C ASN A 51 -3.39 -8.64 9.83
N PRO A 52 -4.20 -9.66 9.51
CA PRO A 52 -4.37 -10.14 8.14
C PRO A 52 -5.00 -9.09 7.19
N GLY A 53 -4.88 -9.31 5.88
CA GLY A 53 -5.51 -8.51 4.83
C GLY A 53 -4.55 -7.62 4.05
N LEU A 54 -5.05 -6.91 3.04
CA LEU A 54 -4.25 -6.24 2.01
C LEU A 54 -3.80 -4.85 2.46
N LYS A 55 -2.50 -4.58 2.44
CA LYS A 55 -1.92 -3.25 2.68
C LYS A 55 -1.44 -2.70 1.35
N VAL A 56 -1.91 -1.53 0.98
CA VAL A 56 -1.46 -0.78 -0.21
C VAL A 56 -0.84 0.51 0.29
N ALA A 57 0.44 0.73 0.01
CA ALA A 57 1.14 1.91 0.51
C ALA A 57 1.73 2.73 -0.64
N GLU A 58 1.38 4.01 -0.70
CA GLU A 58 2.06 5.03 -1.50
C GLU A 58 3.21 5.64 -0.70
N TRP A 59 4.31 5.97 -1.37
CA TRP A 59 5.56 6.44 -0.77
C TRP A 59 6.09 5.56 0.38
N PRO A 60 6.13 4.22 0.22
CA PRO A 60 6.50 3.29 1.30
C PRO A 60 7.90 3.54 1.87
N GLU A 61 8.80 4.17 1.12
CA GLU A 61 10.14 4.56 1.56
C GLU A 61 10.15 5.45 2.81
N LYS A 62 9.11 6.28 2.99
CA LYS A 62 8.99 7.15 4.18
C LYS A 62 8.71 6.37 5.46
N ALA A 63 8.14 5.16 5.34
CA ALA A 63 7.86 4.26 6.45
C ALA A 63 8.69 2.96 6.39
N ALA A 64 9.74 2.90 5.57
CA ALA A 64 10.47 1.65 5.30
C ALA A 64 11.15 1.04 6.54
N ALA A 65 11.52 1.86 7.53
CA ALA A 65 12.10 1.37 8.78
C ALA A 65 11.06 0.73 9.73
N LEU A 66 9.77 0.96 9.49
CA LEU A 66 8.65 0.58 10.36
C LEU A 66 7.76 -0.50 9.74
N THR A 67 7.77 -0.60 8.41
CA THR A 67 6.97 -1.57 7.66
C THR A 67 7.74 -2.86 7.40
N PRO A 68 7.06 -4.02 7.34
CA PRO A 68 7.68 -5.23 6.81
C PRO A 68 8.04 -5.06 5.33
N PRO A 69 8.98 -5.85 4.79
CA PRO A 69 9.25 -5.86 3.35
C PRO A 69 7.97 -6.10 2.55
N ALA A 70 7.74 -5.28 1.53
CA ALA A 70 6.57 -5.43 0.67
C ALA A 70 6.60 -6.78 -0.07
N ASP A 71 5.46 -7.47 -0.15
CA ASP A 71 5.35 -8.69 -0.95
C ASP A 71 5.63 -8.40 -2.44
N LEU A 72 5.04 -7.32 -2.93
CA LEU A 72 5.12 -6.83 -4.31
C LEU A 72 5.35 -5.32 -4.29
N ALA A 73 6.46 -4.86 -4.87
CA ALA A 73 6.72 -3.46 -5.12
C ALA A 73 6.29 -3.07 -6.54
N ILE A 74 5.57 -1.96 -6.67
CA ILE A 74 5.07 -1.43 -7.94
C ILE A 74 5.71 -0.07 -8.16
N HIS A 75 6.52 0.04 -9.21
CA HIS A 75 7.14 1.30 -9.63
C HIS A 75 6.44 1.81 -10.88
N ILE A 76 5.93 3.04 -10.83
CA ILE A 76 5.22 3.69 -11.93
C ILE A 76 6.02 4.91 -12.34
N GLU A 77 6.58 4.89 -13.54
CA GLU A 77 7.37 5.98 -14.13
C GLU A 77 6.55 6.68 -15.23
N ALA A 78 6.50 8.01 -15.19
CA ALA A 78 5.92 8.80 -16.27
C ALA A 78 6.92 8.98 -17.41
N MET A 79 6.60 8.40 -18.58
CA MET A 79 7.45 8.52 -19.77
C MET A 79 7.15 9.82 -20.52
N ASP A 80 5.86 10.15 -20.65
CA ASP A 80 5.33 11.43 -21.13
C ASP A 80 3.96 11.73 -20.47
N ASP A 81 3.17 12.66 -21.02
CA ASP A 81 1.86 13.03 -20.47
C ASP A 81 0.80 11.91 -20.52
N THR A 82 0.98 10.92 -21.41
CA THR A 82 0.00 9.87 -21.73
C THR A 82 0.47 8.46 -21.43
N GLU A 83 1.78 8.23 -21.35
CA GLU A 83 2.38 6.91 -21.17
C GLU A 83 3.00 6.73 -19.79
N ARG A 84 2.78 5.55 -19.19
CA ARG A 84 3.38 5.12 -17.92
C ARG A 84 4.08 3.79 -18.11
N LYS A 85 5.33 3.71 -17.65
CA LYS A 85 6.03 2.44 -17.52
C LYS A 85 5.83 1.90 -16.11
N VAL A 86 5.23 0.72 -16.00
CA VAL A 86 5.00 0.04 -14.72
C VAL A 86 5.95 -1.14 -14.59
N THR A 87 6.74 -1.17 -13.53
CA THR A 87 7.66 -2.26 -13.21
C THR A 87 7.24 -2.90 -11.89
N LEU A 88 7.10 -4.22 -11.88
CA LEU A 88 6.68 -5.00 -10.72
C LEU A 88 7.84 -5.85 -10.21
N HIS A 89 8.09 -5.81 -8.89
CA HIS A 89 9.14 -6.59 -8.25
C HIS A 89 8.56 -7.37 -7.07
N ALA A 90 8.59 -8.70 -7.14
CA ALA A 90 8.20 -9.54 -6.02
C ALA A 90 9.38 -9.79 -5.08
N HIS A 91 9.20 -9.56 -3.79
CA HIS A 91 10.22 -9.82 -2.76
C HIS A 91 9.92 -11.07 -1.93
N THR A 92 8.69 -11.57 -1.96
CA THR A 92 8.26 -12.75 -1.19
C THR A 92 7.67 -13.84 -2.08
N ALA A 93 7.43 -15.02 -1.51
CA ALA A 93 6.72 -16.10 -2.20
C ALA A 93 5.28 -15.70 -2.56
N ALA A 94 4.60 -14.95 -1.68
CA ALA A 94 3.29 -14.40 -1.95
C ALA A 94 3.33 -13.41 -3.12
N GLY A 95 4.31 -12.50 -3.14
CA GLY A 95 4.51 -11.59 -4.27
C GLY A 95 4.76 -12.30 -5.60
N ARG A 96 5.55 -13.38 -5.60
CA ARG A 96 5.79 -14.19 -6.81
C ARG A 96 4.51 -14.88 -7.30
N ALA A 97 3.70 -15.41 -6.38
CA ALA A 97 2.42 -16.00 -6.71
C ALA A 97 1.45 -14.95 -7.30
N LEU A 98 1.46 -13.72 -6.78
CA LEU A 98 0.70 -12.61 -7.35
C LEU A 98 1.14 -12.30 -8.78
N LEU A 99 2.45 -12.21 -9.05
CA LEU A 99 2.98 -11.96 -10.40
C LEU A 99 2.63 -13.05 -11.40
N GLN A 100 2.60 -14.32 -10.98
CA GLN A 100 2.23 -15.44 -11.84
C GLN A 100 0.74 -15.46 -12.20
N GLY A 101 -0.10 -14.78 -11.41
CA GLY A 101 -1.54 -14.67 -11.65
C GLY A 101 -1.96 -13.49 -12.52
N LEU A 102 -1.01 -12.65 -12.96
CA LEU A 102 -1.24 -11.55 -13.91
C LEU A 102 -1.20 -12.05 -15.35
#